data_AF-A0A535J4X0-F1
#
_entry.id   AF-A0A535J4X0-F1
#
_cell.length_a   1.000
_cell.length_b   1.000
_cell.length_c   1.000
_cell.angle_alpha   90.00
_cell.angle_beta   90.00
_cell.angle_gamma   90.00
#
_symmetry.space_group_name_H-M   'P 1'
#
loop_
_entity.id
_entity.type
_entity.pdbx_description
1 polymer ?
#
loop_
_entity_poly.entity_id
_entity_poly.type
_entity_poly.pdbx_seq_one_letter_code
_entity_poly.pdbx_strand_id
1 'polypeptide(L)'
;MLLVAGTPALRRSALDQLAGQRSAAYLREIATYGRALQQRNSLLRAIREEQASRDELRYWDAVLLDSGGAVVAERLALLAAVADPLARAHAEIAPEEGALGRLGLRYETNAPALPGESPRDGLARRLAETAEKEVWNGATLVGPHRDDIVFELSGRDLATFASRGQQRTAILAWKLAELDLLTALDGRPPLLLLDDVCSIRSAARISFAGSPTCRRRS
;
A
#
# COMPACT_ATOMS: atom_id res chain seq x y z
N MET A 1 0.78 13.94 7.95
CA MET A 1 0.21 14.38 6.66
C MET A 1 1.20 14.14 5.50
N LEU A 2 1.74 12.91 5.35
CA LEU A 2 2.76 12.59 4.34
C LEU A 2 2.44 11.29 3.58
N LEU A 3 1.18 10.87 3.48
CA LEU A 3 0.88 9.59 2.81
C LEU A 3 1.22 9.64 1.31
N VAL A 4 0.89 10.74 0.62
CA VAL A 4 1.18 10.90 -0.82
C VAL A 4 2.67 11.13 -1.06
N ALA A 5 3.25 12.19 -0.48
CA ALA A 5 4.65 12.58 -0.70
C ALA A 5 5.68 11.91 0.24
N GLY A 6 5.25 10.97 1.08
CA GLY A 6 6.12 10.30 2.04
C GLY A 6 6.86 9.10 1.47
N THR A 7 7.39 8.27 2.37
CA THR A 7 8.16 7.10 1.99
C THR A 7 7.26 5.94 1.52
N PRO A 8 7.76 5.05 0.66
CA PRO A 8 7.05 3.82 0.28
C PRO A 8 6.57 2.99 1.48
N ALA A 9 7.36 2.99 2.57
CA ALA A 9 7.01 2.29 3.80
C ALA A 9 5.72 2.81 4.45
N LEU A 10 5.48 4.13 4.41
CA LEU A 10 4.23 4.72 4.93
C LEU A 10 3.02 4.28 4.09
N ARG A 11 3.17 4.24 2.76
CA ARG A 11 2.10 3.82 1.85
C ARG A 11 1.77 2.35 1.97
N ARG A 12 2.80 1.49 2.02
CA ARG A 12 2.63 0.06 2.34
C ARG A 12 1.94 -0.13 3.69
N SER A 13 2.40 0.56 4.73
CA SER A 13 1.78 0.45 6.06
C SER A 13 0.30 0.82 6.05
N ALA A 14 -0.08 1.91 5.35
CA ALA A 14 -1.49 2.30 5.22
C ALA A 14 -2.32 1.24 4.49
N LEU A 15 -1.78 0.64 3.42
CA LEU A 15 -2.45 -0.44 2.69
C LEU A 15 -2.56 -1.70 3.55
N ASP A 16 -1.49 -2.09 4.23
CA ASP A 16 -1.41 -3.30 5.05
C ASP A 16 -2.34 -3.19 6.28
N GLN A 17 -2.50 -1.99 6.84
CA GLN A 17 -3.49 -1.71 7.89
C GLN A 17 -4.92 -1.92 7.40
N LEU A 18 -5.24 -1.43 6.20
CA LEU A 18 -6.57 -1.62 5.62
C LEU A 18 -6.79 -3.10 5.27
N ALA A 19 -5.82 -3.76 4.63
CA ALA A 19 -5.90 -5.18 4.30
C ALA A 19 -6.07 -6.05 5.56
N GLY A 20 -5.35 -5.73 6.64
CA GLY A 20 -5.44 -6.44 7.91
C GLY A 20 -6.78 -6.32 8.62
N GLN A 21 -7.47 -5.18 8.48
CA GLN A 21 -8.83 -5.00 8.98
C GLN A 21 -9.86 -5.85 8.21
N ARG A 22 -9.59 -6.14 6.93
CA ARG A 22 -10.50 -6.92 6.06
C ARG A 22 -10.26 -8.42 6.14
N SER A 23 -9.02 -8.84 6.38
CA SER A 23 -8.62 -10.24 6.22
C SER A 23 -7.65 -10.67 7.32
N ALA A 24 -8.14 -11.53 8.22
CA ALA A 24 -7.27 -12.22 9.18
C ALA A 24 -6.26 -13.14 8.49
N ALA A 25 -6.58 -13.64 7.29
CA ALA A 25 -5.63 -14.41 6.48
C ALA A 25 -4.46 -13.53 6.04
N TYR A 26 -4.73 -12.32 5.56
CA TYR A 26 -3.69 -11.36 5.20
C TYR A 26 -2.71 -11.09 6.35
N LEU A 27 -3.21 -10.89 7.58
CA LEU A 27 -2.36 -10.69 8.76
C LEU A 27 -1.43 -11.89 9.04
N ARG A 28 -1.92 -13.12 8.83
CA ARG A 28 -1.07 -14.32 8.96
C ARG A 28 -0.02 -14.40 7.87
N GLU A 29 -0.39 -14.09 6.63
CA GLU A 29 0.52 -14.14 5.49
C GLU A 29 1.62 -13.08 5.59
N ILE A 30 1.30 -11.83 5.92
CA ILE A 30 2.32 -10.77 6.07
C ILE A 30 3.27 -11.06 7.24
N ALA A 31 2.78 -11.65 8.34
CA ALA A 31 3.62 -12.07 9.45
C ALA A 31 4.52 -13.27 9.09
N THR A 32 4.00 -14.23 8.33
CA THR A 32 4.76 -15.38 7.83
C THR A 32 5.83 -14.93 6.84
N TYR A 33 5.48 -14.05 5.92
CA TYR A 33 6.40 -13.42 4.98
C TYR A 33 7.52 -12.67 5.71
N GLY A 34 7.18 -11.85 6.71
CA GLY A 34 8.16 -11.10 7.50
C GLY A 34 9.18 -12.00 8.21
N ARG A 35 8.72 -13.11 8.81
CA ARG A 35 9.61 -14.10 9.44
C ARG A 35 10.48 -14.81 8.42
N ALA A 36 9.91 -15.26 7.30
CA ALA A 36 10.67 -15.93 6.24
C ALA A 36 11.73 -15.00 5.65
N LEU A 37 11.39 -13.73 5.40
CA LEU A 37 12.32 -12.71 4.93
C LEU A 37 13.49 -12.51 5.89
N GLN A 38 13.23 -12.44 7.20
CA GLN A 38 14.28 -12.31 8.20
C GLN A 38 15.23 -13.51 8.20
N GLN A 39 14.68 -14.74 8.22
CA GLN A 39 15.47 -15.98 8.23
C GLN A 39 16.29 -16.12 6.95
N ARG A 40 15.66 -15.87 5.80
CA ARG A 40 16.33 -15.87 4.50
C ARG A 40 17.47 -14.85 4.45
N ASN A 41 17.25 -13.62 4.92
CA ASN A 41 18.31 -12.60 4.94
C ASN A 41 19.48 -12.99 5.86
N SER A 42 19.22 -13.66 6.99
CA SER A 42 20.28 -14.20 7.83
C SER A 42 21.09 -15.29 7.10
N LEU A 43 20.41 -16.21 6.41
CA LEU A 43 21.07 -17.24 5.59
C LEU A 43 21.87 -16.65 4.43
N LEU A 44 21.36 -15.63 3.74
CA LEU A 44 22.10 -14.95 2.67
C LEU A 44 23.42 -14.35 3.16
N ARG A 45 23.44 -13.80 4.39
CA ARG A 45 24.68 -13.31 5.01
C ARG A 45 25.64 -14.45 5.35
N ALA A 46 25.13 -15.54 5.93
CA ALA A 46 25.94 -16.72 6.25
C ALA A 46 26.53 -17.37 4.99
N ILE A 47 25.77 -17.47 3.90
CA ILE A 47 26.24 -17.99 2.60
C ILE A 47 27.35 -17.08 2.04
N ARG A 48 27.18 -15.76 2.13
CA ARG A 48 28.20 -14.79 1.70
C ARG A 48 29.49 -14.92 2.52
N GLU A 49 29.39 -15.33 3.77
CA GLU A 49 30.51 -15.58 4.68
C GLU A 49 31.02 -17.04 4.61
N GLU A 50 30.53 -17.82 3.64
CA GLU A 50 30.90 -19.23 3.42
C GLU A 50 30.57 -20.16 4.60
N GLN A 51 29.61 -19.76 5.45
CA GLN A 51 29.18 -20.49 6.66
C GLN A 51 27.94 -21.37 6.45
N ALA A 52 27.26 -21.25 5.31
CA ALA A 52 26.04 -21.97 4.98
C ALA A 52 25.99 -22.31 3.48
N SER A 53 25.23 -23.35 3.14
CA SER A 53 24.99 -23.74 1.75
C SER A 53 23.76 -23.01 1.18
N ARG A 54 23.77 -22.77 -0.13
CA ARG A 54 22.60 -22.23 -0.86
C ARG A 54 21.38 -23.15 -0.78
N ASP A 55 21.57 -24.45 -0.62
CA ASP A 55 20.47 -25.41 -0.52
C ASP A 55 19.58 -25.15 0.70
N GLU A 56 20.12 -24.51 1.74
CA GLU A 56 19.39 -24.14 2.96
C GLU A 56 18.35 -23.03 2.70
N LEU A 57 18.47 -22.27 1.61
CA LEU A 57 17.49 -21.25 1.22
C LEU A 57 16.18 -21.89 0.76
N ARG A 58 16.20 -23.11 0.22
CA ARG A 58 15.06 -23.72 -0.48
C ARG A 58 13.77 -23.73 0.35
N TYR A 59 13.87 -24.05 1.64
CA TYR A 59 12.72 -24.05 2.54
C TYR A 59 12.13 -22.64 2.69
N TRP A 60 13.00 -21.66 2.97
CA TRP A 60 12.57 -20.27 3.17
C TRP A 60 12.11 -19.60 1.89
N ASP A 61 12.68 -19.97 0.74
CA ASP A 61 12.23 -19.53 -0.57
C ASP A 61 10.78 -19.97 -0.82
N ALA A 62 10.44 -21.24 -0.55
CA ALA A 62 9.07 -21.71 -0.69
C ALA A 62 8.08 -20.91 0.18
N VAL A 63 8.38 -20.74 1.46
CA VAL A 63 7.54 -19.97 2.39
C VAL A 63 7.43 -18.50 1.96
N LEU A 64 8.54 -17.89 1.53
CA LEU A 64 8.57 -16.50 1.07
C LEU A 64 7.74 -16.29 -0.20
N LEU A 65 7.83 -17.22 -1.15
CA LEU A 65 7.08 -17.16 -2.40
C LEU A 65 5.58 -17.35 -2.17
N ASP A 66 5.19 -18.33 -1.36
CA ASP A 66 3.78 -18.61 -1.08
C ASP A 66 3.12 -17.44 -0.34
N SER A 67 3.69 -17.03 0.79
CA SER A 67 3.16 -15.92 1.59
C SER A 67 3.29 -14.56 0.89
N GLY A 68 4.39 -14.34 0.15
CA GLY A 68 4.60 -13.13 -0.63
C GLY A 68 3.62 -13.00 -1.79
N GLY A 69 3.34 -14.10 -2.48
CA GLY A 69 2.34 -14.15 -3.54
C GLY A 69 0.94 -13.85 -3.01
N ALA A 70 0.57 -14.42 -1.86
CA ALA A 70 -0.70 -14.15 -1.20
C ALA A 70 -0.84 -12.67 -0.79
N VAL A 71 0.21 -12.09 -0.21
CA VAL A 71 0.25 -10.66 0.15
C VAL A 71 0.04 -9.76 -1.08
N VAL A 72 0.73 -10.04 -2.18
CA VAL A 72 0.60 -9.24 -3.41
C VAL A 72 -0.81 -9.40 -4.01
N ALA A 73 -1.35 -10.61 -4.04
CA ALA A 73 -2.70 -10.85 -4.55
C ALA A 73 -3.77 -10.08 -3.77
N GLU A 74 -3.71 -10.11 -2.44
CA GLU A 74 -4.62 -9.35 -1.57
C GLU A 74 -4.46 -7.83 -1.72
N ARG A 75 -3.22 -7.34 -1.85
CA ARG A 75 -2.97 -5.92 -2.12
C ARG A 75 -3.58 -5.48 -3.45
N LEU A 76 -3.43 -6.26 -4.51
CA LEU A 76 -4.02 -5.97 -5.82
C LEU A 76 -5.55 -5.99 -5.75
N ALA A 77 -6.14 -6.97 -5.06
CA ALA A 77 -7.58 -7.05 -4.85
C ALA A 77 -8.11 -5.85 -4.04
N LEU A 78 -7.38 -5.42 -3.01
CA LEU A 78 -7.72 -4.24 -2.22
C LEU A 78 -7.64 -2.95 -3.05
N LEU A 79 -6.60 -2.80 -3.86
CA LEU A 79 -6.46 -1.65 -4.77
C LEU A 79 -7.59 -1.58 -5.80
N ALA A 80 -8.04 -2.72 -6.31
CA ALA A 80 -9.23 -2.77 -7.16
C ALA A 80 -10.50 -2.36 -6.41
N ALA A 81 -10.69 -2.87 -5.19
CA ALA A 81 -11.86 -2.57 -4.38
C ALA A 81 -11.95 -1.09 -3.94
N VAL A 82 -10.81 -0.42 -3.73
CA VAL A 82 -10.76 0.98 -3.30
C VAL A 82 -10.82 1.96 -4.47
N ALA A 83 -10.59 1.52 -5.72
CA ALA A 83 -10.47 2.40 -6.88
C ALA A 83 -11.72 3.25 -7.15
N ASP A 84 -12.92 2.68 -7.03
CA ASP A 84 -14.19 3.42 -7.21
C ASP A 84 -14.51 4.33 -6.01
N PRO A 85 -14.49 3.85 -4.75
CA PRO A 85 -14.66 4.71 -3.58
C PRO A 85 -13.69 5.89 -3.54
N LEU A 86 -12.41 5.67 -3.88
CA LEU A 86 -11.37 6.70 -3.91
C LEU A 86 -11.65 7.79 -4.93
N ALA A 87 -11.94 7.40 -6.17
CA ALA A 87 -12.24 8.34 -7.24
C ALA A 87 -13.48 9.18 -6.92
N ARG A 88 -14.54 8.54 -6.41
CA ARG A 88 -15.78 9.22 -6.00
C ARG A 88 -15.53 10.20 -4.86
N ALA A 89 -14.84 9.77 -3.80
CA ALA A 89 -14.53 10.62 -2.67
C ALA A 89 -13.70 11.84 -3.07
N HIS A 90 -12.72 11.67 -3.96
CA HIS A 90 -11.91 12.77 -4.48
C HIS A 90 -12.74 13.78 -5.28
N ALA A 91 -13.61 13.31 -6.18
CA ALA A 91 -14.50 14.16 -6.95
C ALA A 91 -15.50 14.95 -6.07
N GLU A 92 -15.94 14.38 -4.95
CA GLU A 92 -16.78 15.07 -3.96
C GLU A 92 -16.01 16.17 -3.20
N ILE A 93 -14.76 15.91 -2.82
CA ILE A 93 -13.94 16.85 -2.04
C ILE A 93 -13.44 18.00 -2.91
N ALA A 94 -12.98 17.68 -4.11
CA ALA A 94 -12.34 18.61 -5.04
C ALA A 94 -12.94 18.46 -6.45
N PRO A 95 -14.15 18.99 -6.69
CA PRO A 95 -14.85 18.82 -7.98
C PRO A 95 -14.05 19.32 -9.18
N GLU A 96 -13.31 20.42 -9.03
CA GLU A 96 -12.44 20.97 -10.09
C GLU A 96 -11.29 20.02 -10.43
N GLU A 97 -10.68 19.37 -9.44
CA GLU A 97 -9.63 18.36 -9.66
C GLU A 97 -10.20 17.08 -10.26
N GLY A 98 -11.37 16.63 -9.78
CA GLY A 98 -12.07 15.46 -10.29
C GLY A 98 -12.54 15.61 -11.73
N ALA A 99 -12.87 16.84 -12.16
CA ALA A 99 -13.19 17.15 -13.56
C ALA A 99 -11.97 17.03 -14.48
N LEU A 100 -10.76 17.26 -13.95
CA LEU A 100 -9.50 17.15 -14.69
C LEU A 100 -8.98 15.72 -14.77
N GLY A 101 -9.46 14.83 -13.89
CA GLY A 101 -8.87 13.52 -13.77
C GLY A 101 -9.47 12.63 -12.69
N ARG A 102 -9.41 11.33 -12.94
CA ARG A 102 -9.75 10.33 -11.94
C ARG A 102 -8.56 10.07 -11.02
N LEU A 103 -8.77 10.25 -9.71
CA LEU A 103 -7.80 9.81 -8.70
C LEU A 103 -7.69 8.28 -8.69
N GLY A 104 -6.48 7.76 -8.76
CA GLY A 104 -6.19 6.33 -8.79
C GLY A 104 -4.99 5.94 -7.94
N LEU A 105 -4.75 4.63 -7.84
CA LEU A 105 -3.57 4.06 -7.20
C LEU A 105 -2.92 3.07 -8.16
N ARG A 106 -1.61 3.16 -8.31
CA ARG A 106 -0.81 2.19 -9.06
C ARG A 106 0.03 1.35 -8.11
N TYR A 107 -0.01 0.04 -8.28
CA TYR A 107 0.93 -0.87 -7.61
C TYR A 107 2.25 -0.93 -8.40
N GLU A 108 3.36 -0.59 -7.75
CA GLU A 108 4.68 -0.69 -8.33
C GLU A 108 5.45 -1.83 -7.66
N THR A 109 5.87 -2.79 -8.47
CA THR A 109 6.62 -3.95 -7.99
C THR A 109 7.83 -4.20 -8.86
N ASN A 110 8.90 -4.71 -8.24
CA ASN A 110 10.06 -5.21 -8.97
C ASN A 110 9.91 -6.67 -9.42
N ALA A 111 8.75 -7.29 -9.13
CA ALA A 111 8.37 -8.63 -9.60
C ALA A 111 6.96 -8.68 -10.19
N PRO A 112 6.75 -8.01 -11.34
CA PRO A 112 5.48 -8.12 -12.05
C PRO A 112 5.29 -9.55 -12.56
N ALA A 113 4.09 -10.08 -12.38
CA ALA A 113 3.63 -11.31 -13.03
C ALA A 113 3.44 -11.05 -14.54
N LEU A 114 3.84 -12.02 -15.38
CA LEU A 114 3.55 -12.00 -16.81
C LEU A 114 2.09 -12.40 -17.09
N PRO A 115 1.57 -12.18 -18.31
CA PRO A 115 0.22 -12.63 -18.66
C PRO A 115 0.04 -14.14 -18.40
N GLY A 116 -0.94 -14.48 -17.56
CA GLY A 116 -1.24 -15.86 -17.16
C GLY A 116 -0.47 -16.36 -15.93
N GLU A 117 0.49 -15.59 -15.41
CA GLU A 117 1.19 -15.89 -14.16
C GLU A 117 0.42 -15.40 -12.94
N SER A 118 0.55 -16.14 -11.82
CA SER A 118 0.17 -15.61 -10.52
C SER A 118 1.24 -14.66 -9.98
N PRO A 119 0.93 -13.79 -8.99
CA PRO A 119 1.94 -12.97 -8.32
C PRO A 119 3.11 -13.79 -7.74
N ARG A 120 2.83 -15.01 -7.28
CA ARG A 120 3.84 -15.95 -6.79
C ARG A 120 4.83 -16.34 -7.89
N ASP A 121 4.34 -16.60 -9.10
CA ASP A 121 5.20 -17.02 -10.22
C ASP A 121 6.11 -15.87 -10.67
N GLY A 122 5.57 -14.64 -10.73
CA GLY A 122 6.36 -13.44 -10.97
C GLY A 122 7.48 -13.24 -9.93
N LEU A 123 7.17 -13.46 -8.64
CA LEU A 123 8.16 -13.45 -7.56
C LEU A 123 9.22 -14.54 -7.75
N ALA A 124 8.82 -15.78 -8.03
CA ALA A 124 9.73 -16.92 -8.19
C ALA A 124 10.72 -16.67 -9.33
N ARG A 125 10.22 -16.20 -10.47
CA ARG A 125 11.04 -15.86 -11.63
C ARG A 125 12.07 -14.78 -11.29
N ARG A 126 11.64 -13.68 -10.67
CA ARG A 126 12.55 -12.59 -10.31
C ARG A 126 13.54 -12.94 -9.20
N LEU A 127 13.14 -13.80 -8.26
CA LEU A 127 14.03 -14.30 -7.22
C LEU A 127 15.17 -15.11 -7.85
N ALA A 128 14.86 -15.99 -8.82
CA ALA A 128 15.85 -16.74 -9.57
C ALA A 128 16.79 -15.83 -10.40
N GLU A 129 16.25 -14.82 -11.10
CA GLU A 129 17.03 -13.86 -11.89
C GLU A 129 18.00 -13.02 -11.03
N THR A 130 17.72 -12.86 -9.74
CA THR A 130 18.50 -12.01 -8.83
C THR A 130 19.34 -12.78 -7.81
N ALA A 131 19.30 -14.12 -7.82
CA ALA A 131 19.89 -14.97 -6.79
C ALA A 131 21.36 -14.61 -6.45
N GLU A 132 22.22 -14.45 -7.47
CA GLU A 132 23.63 -14.07 -7.26
C GLU A 132 23.77 -12.70 -6.57
N LYS A 133 22.95 -11.73 -6.99
CA LYS A 133 22.96 -10.38 -6.43
C LYS A 133 22.46 -10.39 -4.99
N GLU A 134 21.51 -11.26 -4.64
CA GLU A 134 20.99 -11.36 -3.28
C GLU A 134 22.03 -11.94 -2.31
N VAL A 135 22.81 -12.94 -2.75
CA VAL A 135 23.94 -13.48 -1.97
C VAL A 135 25.00 -12.40 -1.77
N TRP A 136 25.42 -11.72 -2.84
CA TRP A 136 26.40 -10.63 -2.75
C TRP A 136 25.97 -9.54 -1.76
N ASN A 137 24.71 -9.12 -1.81
CA ASN A 137 24.17 -8.08 -0.93
C ASN A 137 23.86 -8.59 0.49
N GLY A 138 23.77 -9.90 0.71
CA GLY A 138 23.33 -10.47 1.99
C GLY A 138 21.89 -10.07 2.35
N ALA A 139 21.04 -9.84 1.34
CA ALA A 139 19.68 -9.36 1.51
C ALA A 139 18.80 -9.73 0.32
N THR A 140 17.53 -10.01 0.62
CA THR A 140 16.49 -10.21 -0.38
C THR A 140 16.18 -8.87 -1.05
N LEU A 141 16.23 -8.86 -2.38
CA LEU A 141 16.03 -7.68 -3.22
C LEU A 141 14.65 -7.66 -3.86
N VAL A 142 13.94 -8.79 -3.88
CA VAL A 142 12.66 -8.95 -4.57
C VAL A 142 11.51 -9.21 -3.58
N GLY A 143 10.36 -8.58 -3.83
CA GLY A 143 9.09 -8.93 -3.19
C GLY A 143 8.37 -7.80 -2.45
N PRO A 144 7.22 -8.10 -1.82
CA PRO A 144 6.26 -7.10 -1.33
C PRO A 144 6.79 -6.11 -0.27
N HIS A 145 7.93 -6.41 0.37
CA HIS A 145 8.59 -5.47 1.28
C HIS A 145 9.29 -4.31 0.54
N ARG A 146 9.55 -4.44 -0.76
CA ARG A 146 10.17 -3.42 -1.63
C ARG A 146 9.18 -2.69 -2.52
N ASP A 147 7.99 -3.27 -2.73
CA ASP A 147 6.94 -2.71 -3.57
C ASP A 147 6.40 -1.37 -3.06
N ASP A 148 5.72 -0.61 -3.91
CA ASP A 148 5.17 0.70 -3.59
C ASP A 148 3.75 0.87 -4.14
N ILE A 149 3.05 1.87 -3.61
CA ILE A 149 1.73 2.29 -4.08
C ILE A 149 1.83 3.76 -4.44
N VAL A 150 1.58 4.11 -5.70
CA VAL A 150 1.71 5.49 -6.18
C VAL A 150 0.32 6.10 -6.37
N PHE A 151 0.17 7.35 -5.90
CA PHE A 151 -1.07 8.11 -6.05
C PHE A 151 -1.13 8.78 -7.42
N GLU A 152 -2.15 8.37 -8.16
CA GLU A 152 -2.52 8.72 -9.53
C GLU A 152 -3.43 9.92 -9.71
N LEU A 153 -3.10 10.96 -10.48
CA LEU A 153 -4.14 11.81 -11.09
C LEU A 153 -3.91 11.95 -12.59
N SER A 154 -4.86 11.44 -13.39
CA SER A 154 -4.73 11.39 -14.86
C SER A 154 -3.42 10.75 -15.34
N GLY A 155 -2.99 9.68 -14.66
CA GLY A 155 -1.75 8.95 -14.96
C GLY A 155 -0.45 9.68 -14.57
N ARG A 156 -0.55 10.76 -13.77
CA ARG A 156 0.60 11.51 -13.27
C ARG A 156 0.76 11.32 -11.77
N ASP A 157 1.98 11.06 -11.34
CA ASP A 157 2.34 10.91 -9.93
C ASP A 157 2.08 12.20 -9.12
N LEU A 158 1.17 12.10 -8.15
CA LEU A 158 0.79 13.19 -7.26
C LEU A 158 1.92 13.59 -6.30
N ALA A 159 2.85 12.70 -5.95
CA ALA A 159 3.97 13.04 -5.07
C ALA A 159 4.88 14.10 -5.71
N THR A 160 5.02 14.06 -7.04
CA THR A 160 5.93 14.93 -7.79
C THR A 160 5.25 16.20 -8.30
N PHE A 161 4.03 16.09 -8.82
CA PHE A 161 3.39 17.19 -9.56
C PHE A 161 2.29 17.93 -8.79
N ALA A 162 1.77 17.36 -7.70
CA ALA A 162 0.63 17.92 -7.02
C ALA A 162 1.02 19.03 -6.04
N SER A 163 0.19 20.08 -5.97
CA SER A 163 0.28 21.06 -4.90
C SER A 163 0.01 20.43 -3.53
N ARG A 164 0.43 21.10 -2.45
CA ARG A 164 0.12 20.64 -1.08
C ARG A 164 -1.40 20.52 -0.83
N GLY A 165 -2.22 21.34 -1.50
CA GLY A 165 -3.68 21.24 -1.45
C GLY A 165 -4.19 19.95 -2.07
N GLN A 166 -3.74 19.65 -3.30
CA GLN A 166 -4.08 18.41 -4.03
C GLN A 166 -3.61 17.14 -3.30
N GLN A 167 -2.44 17.19 -2.65
CA GLN A 167 -2.00 16.07 -1.82
C GLN A 167 -2.93 15.86 -0.61
N ARG A 168 -3.43 16.94 0.00
CA ARG A 168 -4.39 16.84 1.13
C ARG A 168 -5.74 16.30 0.68
N THR A 169 -6.26 16.76 -0.45
CA THR A 169 -7.54 16.27 -1.00
C THR A 169 -7.44 14.78 -1.36
N ALA A 170 -6.32 14.34 -1.94
CA ALA A 170 -6.06 12.92 -2.21
C ALA A 170 -5.97 12.07 -0.94
N ILE A 171 -5.30 12.56 0.12
CA ILE A 171 -5.22 11.86 1.42
C ILE A 171 -6.61 11.76 2.06
N LEU A 172 -7.39 12.84 2.01
CA LEU A 172 -8.75 12.83 2.55
C LEU A 172 -9.64 11.86 1.77
N ALA A 173 -9.53 11.85 0.43
CA ALA A 173 -10.25 10.90 -0.42
C ALA A 173 -9.90 9.46 -0.07
N TRP A 174 -8.61 9.16 0.16
CA TRP A 174 -8.17 7.84 0.65
C TRP A 174 -8.83 7.47 1.97
N LYS A 175 -8.89 8.39 2.94
CA LYS A 175 -9.53 8.13 4.24
C LYS A 175 -11.03 7.92 4.14
N LEU A 176 -11.72 8.65 3.26
CA LEU A 176 -13.14 8.42 3.00
C LEU A 176 -13.39 7.09 2.29
N ALA A 177 -12.53 6.71 1.34
CA ALA A 177 -12.59 5.43 0.66
C ALA A 177 -12.35 4.26 1.62
N GLU A 178 -11.40 4.42 2.55
CA GLU A 178 -11.17 3.49 3.66
C GLU A 178 -12.43 3.33 4.52
N LEU A 179 -13.07 4.44 4.89
CA LEU A 179 -14.34 4.43 5.63
C LEU A 179 -15.46 3.70 4.88
N ASP A 180 -15.64 3.98 3.59
CA ASP A 180 -16.65 3.35 2.75
C ASP A 180 -16.44 1.81 2.71
N LEU A 181 -15.19 1.36 2.57
CA LEU A 181 -14.85 -0.07 2.56
C LEU A 181 -15.09 -0.75 3.91
N LEU A 182 -14.70 -0.13 5.01
CA LEU A 182 -14.90 -0.70 6.36
C LEU A 182 -16.38 -0.72 6.73
N THR A 183 -17.12 0.32 6.37
CA THR A 183 -18.59 0.37 6.56
C THR A 183 -19.29 -0.76 5.83
N ALA A 184 -18.85 -1.10 4.63
CA ALA A 184 -19.41 -2.21 3.85
C ALA A 184 -19.16 -3.58 4.49
N LEU A 185 -18.14 -3.72 5.33
CA LEU A 185 -17.81 -4.97 6.02
C LEU A 185 -18.54 -5.12 7.34
N ASP A 186 -18.51 -4.08 8.18
CA ASP A 186 -19.04 -4.13 9.54
C ASP A 186 -20.51 -3.67 9.64
N GLY A 187 -21.07 -3.14 8.54
CA GLY A 187 -22.43 -2.58 8.49
C GLY A 187 -22.61 -1.28 9.29
N ARG A 188 -21.53 -0.74 9.87
CA ARG A 188 -21.51 0.51 10.63
C ARG A 188 -20.25 1.30 10.30
N PRO A 189 -20.34 2.64 10.14
CA PRO A 189 -19.17 3.44 9.81
C PRO A 189 -18.23 3.57 11.02
N PRO A 190 -16.91 3.41 10.83
CA PRO A 190 -15.94 3.63 11.90
C PRO A 190 -15.83 5.12 12.26
N LEU A 191 -15.39 5.39 13.49
CA LEU A 191 -15.14 6.77 13.95
C LEU A 191 -13.89 7.33 13.26
N LEU A 192 -14.07 8.38 12.46
CA LEU A 192 -12.98 9.12 11.83
C LEU A 192 -12.58 10.33 12.68
N LEU A 193 -11.36 10.33 13.22
CA LEU A 193 -10.78 11.46 13.94
C LEU A 193 -9.91 12.29 12.99
N LEU A 194 -10.15 13.59 12.92
CA LEU A 194 -9.45 14.53 12.04
C LEU A 194 -8.92 15.71 12.88
N ASP A 195 -7.62 15.70 13.19
CA ASP A 195 -7.02 16.70 14.07
C ASP A 195 -6.81 18.09 13.41
N ASP A 196 -6.67 18.18 12.08
CA ASP A 196 -6.25 19.40 11.36
C ASP A 196 -7.08 19.70 10.09
N VAL A 197 -8.42 19.71 10.20
CA VAL A 197 -9.34 19.88 9.05
C VAL A 197 -9.88 21.29 8.83
N CYS A 198 -9.47 22.29 9.62
CA CYS A 198 -10.03 23.65 9.56
C CYS A 198 -9.85 24.38 8.20
N SER A 199 -9.04 23.87 7.26
CA SER A 199 -8.86 24.48 5.94
C SER A 199 -9.58 23.76 4.78
N ILE A 200 -10.28 22.65 5.01
CA ILE A 200 -10.97 21.91 3.95
C ILE A 200 -12.43 22.38 3.88
N ARG A 201 -12.70 23.27 2.92
CA ARG A 201 -13.98 23.95 2.77
C ARG A 201 -14.83 23.29 1.68
N SER A 202 -15.17 22.00 1.79
CA SER A 202 -16.05 21.36 0.77
C SER A 202 -16.56 19.94 1.03
N ALA A 203 -16.45 19.30 2.19
CA ALA A 203 -16.96 17.93 2.34
C ALA A 203 -18.37 17.88 2.97
N ALA A 204 -19.41 17.63 2.16
CA ALA A 204 -20.80 17.44 2.62
C ALA A 204 -21.02 16.20 3.51
N ARG A 205 -20.06 15.26 3.54
CA ARG A 205 -20.13 13.99 4.29
C ARG A 205 -19.49 14.04 5.68
N ILE A 206 -18.81 15.12 6.03
CA ILE A 206 -18.10 15.24 7.31
C ILE A 206 -18.91 16.15 8.25
N SER A 207 -19.62 15.56 9.20
CA SER A 207 -20.13 16.31 10.34
C SER A 207 -18.96 16.60 11.29
N PHE A 208 -18.52 17.86 11.34
CA PHE A 208 -17.42 18.27 12.22
C PHE A 208 -17.85 18.15 13.68
N ALA A 209 -17.37 17.12 14.38
CA ALA A 209 -17.40 17.06 15.84
C ALA A 209 -16.11 17.68 16.38
N GLY A 210 -16.02 19.02 16.34
CA GLY A 210 -14.86 19.79 16.81
C GLY A 210 -15.29 21.15 17.36
N SER A 211 -14.57 21.63 18.39
CA SER A 211 -14.88 22.76 19.28
C SER A 211 -15.16 24.11 18.57
N PRO A 212 -15.80 25.10 19.26
CA PRO A 212 -16.43 26.27 18.63
C PRO A 212 -15.49 27.30 17.98
N THR A 213 -14.19 27.02 17.91
CA THR A 213 -13.17 28.00 17.50
C THR A 213 -13.18 28.32 16.00
N CYS A 214 -13.96 27.59 15.20
CA CYS A 214 -14.07 27.79 13.75
C CYS A 214 -15.25 28.69 13.32
N ARG A 215 -15.83 29.50 14.22
CA ARG A 215 -16.79 30.55 13.84
C ARG A 215 -16.10 31.90 13.61
N ARG A 216 -16.08 32.30 12.32
CA ARG A 216 -15.99 33.68 11.79
C ARG A 216 -14.92 34.60 12.40
N ARG A 217 -13.93 34.95 11.59
CA ARG A 217 -13.53 36.36 11.48
C ARG A 217 -13.91 36.83 10.07
N SER A 218 -14.91 37.70 10.05
CA SER A 218 -15.28 38.61 8.97
C SER A 218 -14.08 39.41 8.47
#